data_AF-A0A484LV52-F1
#
_entry.id   AF-A0A484LV52-F1
#
_cell.length_a   1.000
_cell.length_b   1.000
_cell.length_c   1.000
_cell.angle_alpha   90.00
_cell.angle_beta   90.00
_cell.angle_gamma   90.00
#
_symmetry.space_group_name_H-M   'P 1'
#
loop_
_entity.id
_entity.type
_entity.pdbx_description
1 polymer ?
#
loop_
_entity_poly.entity_id
_entity_poly.type
_entity_poly.pdbx_seq_one_letter_code
_entity_poly.pdbx_strand_id
1 'polypeptide(L)'
;MLSTFKIFTYAPQKPFNYTATPSSSFHAALLHSPFLTADADEAHLFFIPFPPDISTRSLARLVRELRWNFPFWNRTLGADHFFVHPSGIDFSADRNILELKKNSVQISIFPTVSGRFIPHKDVTFLPHAPPSLPHAPRNGTAEFLGYLKWDGKTEKELVEDLKSDGEFVIESQPSDHLGRVKSSKFCVFLYNGGVSWLPEAMAHGCVPAVIVDRPIQDLPLMDVLRWGEMTVLVGPTAGASGLKRLLRGVTEEDYGRMRRSCVSAAHHLRWNAEAQPYDAFHVLIYQLWLRRHTVRYARREPPNLES
;
A
#
# COMPACT_ATOMS: atom_id res chain seq x y z
N MET A 1 5.04 -21.89 -6.80
CA MET A 1 4.97 -20.67 -7.64
C MET A 1 5.89 -19.59 -7.09
N LEU A 2 5.75 -19.16 -5.83
CA LEU A 2 6.73 -18.27 -5.17
C LEU A 2 8.02 -18.99 -4.73
N SER A 3 8.00 -20.31 -4.59
CA SER A 3 9.16 -21.13 -4.19
C SER A 3 10.39 -20.99 -5.09
N THR A 4 10.20 -20.61 -6.35
CA THR A 4 11.28 -20.39 -7.32
C THR A 4 11.53 -18.91 -7.58
N PHE A 5 10.79 -18.00 -6.94
CA PHE A 5 10.90 -16.57 -7.21
C PHE A 5 12.18 -16.03 -6.56
N LYS A 6 13.01 -15.39 -7.37
CA LYS A 6 14.32 -14.88 -6.96
C LYS A 6 14.46 -13.39 -7.23
N ILE A 7 15.01 -12.67 -6.27
CA ILE A 7 15.25 -11.23 -6.29
C ILE A 7 16.74 -11.01 -6.08
N PHE A 8 17.38 -10.28 -6.99
CA PHE A 8 18.72 -9.77 -6.78
C PHE A 8 18.64 -8.34 -6.24
N THR A 9 19.53 -7.97 -5.31
CA THR A 9 19.62 -6.58 -4.81
C THR A 9 20.93 -5.95 -5.23
N TYR A 10 20.88 -4.73 -5.76
CA TYR A 10 22.10 -3.95 -5.97
C TYR A 10 22.69 -3.50 -4.62
N ALA A 11 24.01 -3.38 -4.57
CA ALA A 11 24.68 -2.74 -3.43
C ALA A 11 24.55 -1.21 -3.55
N PRO A 12 24.11 -0.50 -2.50
CA PRO A 12 24.06 0.96 -2.54
C PRO A 12 25.48 1.55 -2.49
N GLN A 13 25.71 2.66 -3.21
CA GLN A 13 27.01 3.36 -3.18
C GLN A 13 27.42 3.82 -1.78
N LYS A 14 26.43 4.17 -0.96
CA LYS A 14 26.61 4.59 0.43
C LYS A 14 25.60 3.82 1.28
N PRO A 15 26.03 3.25 2.43
CA PRO A 15 25.11 2.63 3.37
C PRO A 15 24.03 3.61 3.80
N PHE A 16 22.78 3.16 3.84
CA PHE A 16 21.65 3.90 4.35
C PHE A 16 20.62 2.92 4.90
N ASN A 17 19.71 3.42 5.73
CA ASN A 17 18.59 2.64 6.24
C ASN A 17 17.27 3.33 5.89
N TYR A 18 16.27 2.56 5.50
CA TYR A 18 14.89 3.03 5.52
C TYR A 18 14.47 3.22 6.98
N THR A 19 14.07 4.44 7.35
CA THR A 19 13.66 4.77 8.72
C THR A 19 12.15 4.78 8.90
N ALA A 20 11.40 5.09 7.85
CA ALA A 20 9.95 5.10 7.88
C ALA A 20 9.38 3.68 7.78
N THR A 21 8.59 3.28 8.77
CA THR A 21 7.68 2.13 8.64
C THR A 21 6.60 2.45 7.62
N PRO A 22 6.23 1.54 6.72
CA PRO A 22 6.65 0.13 6.60
C PRO A 22 7.86 -0.14 5.70
N SER A 23 8.48 0.89 5.12
CA SER A 23 9.63 0.71 4.21
C SER A 23 10.82 0.02 4.91
N SER A 24 11.06 0.36 6.18
CA SER A 24 12.05 -0.29 7.05
C SER A 24 11.76 -1.78 7.24
N SER A 25 10.51 -2.14 7.57
CA SER A 25 10.05 -3.51 7.78
C SER A 25 10.18 -4.35 6.51
N PHE A 26 9.78 -3.81 5.35
CA PHE A 26 9.93 -4.51 4.08
C PHE A 26 11.40 -4.78 3.74
N HIS A 27 12.25 -3.77 3.86
CA HIS A 27 13.67 -3.93 3.55
C HIS A 27 14.34 -4.97 4.46
N ALA A 28 14.07 -4.90 5.77
CA ALA A 28 14.58 -5.89 6.71
C ALA A 28 14.09 -7.31 6.41
N ALA A 29 12.78 -7.47 6.13
CA ALA A 29 12.21 -8.77 5.78
C ALA A 29 12.78 -9.32 4.47
N LEU A 30 12.96 -8.48 3.44
CA LEU A 30 13.54 -8.88 2.15
C LEU A 30 14.96 -9.42 2.34
N LEU A 31 15.81 -8.73 3.10
CA LEU A 31 17.20 -9.11 3.37
C LEU A 31 17.36 -10.47 4.05
N HIS A 32 16.36 -10.93 4.81
CA HIS A 32 16.37 -12.22 5.50
C HIS A 32 15.47 -13.27 4.82
N SER A 33 14.92 -12.96 3.66
CA SER A 33 13.96 -13.83 2.98
C SER A 33 14.63 -14.85 2.05
N PRO A 34 13.98 -16.01 1.80
CA PRO A 34 14.46 -17.00 0.83
C PRO A 34 14.32 -16.54 -0.64
N PHE A 35 13.69 -15.39 -0.86
CA PHE A 35 13.52 -14.78 -2.18
C PHE A 35 14.82 -14.14 -2.67
N LEU A 36 15.76 -13.77 -1.79
CA LEU A 36 17.03 -13.22 -2.26
C LEU A 36 17.91 -14.29 -2.90
N THR A 37 18.65 -13.86 -3.92
CA THR A 37 19.73 -14.63 -4.54
C THR A 37 20.99 -13.77 -4.64
N ALA A 38 22.14 -14.41 -4.48
CA ALA A 38 23.44 -13.81 -4.76
C ALA A 38 23.78 -13.89 -6.27
N ASP A 39 23.15 -14.82 -7.00
CA ASP A 39 23.32 -14.97 -8.43
C ASP A 39 22.30 -14.11 -9.19
N ALA A 40 22.79 -13.07 -9.86
CA ALA A 40 21.96 -12.15 -10.63
C ALA A 40 21.34 -12.80 -11.88
N ASP A 41 21.91 -13.89 -12.40
CA ASP A 41 21.38 -14.59 -13.58
C ASP A 41 20.15 -15.45 -13.24
N GLU A 42 20.00 -15.88 -11.99
CA GLU A 42 18.79 -16.56 -11.49
C GLU A 42 17.65 -15.60 -11.13
N ALA A 43 17.93 -14.28 -11.11
CA ALA A 43 16.98 -13.29 -10.62
C ALA A 43 15.83 -13.02 -11.59
N HIS A 44 14.62 -13.00 -11.03
CA HIS A 44 13.39 -12.63 -11.74
C HIS A 44 13.10 -11.14 -11.65
N LEU A 45 13.52 -10.50 -10.55
CA LEU A 45 13.42 -9.06 -10.33
C LEU A 45 14.70 -8.52 -9.68
N PHE A 46 14.96 -7.24 -9.89
CA PHE A 46 16.12 -6.52 -9.37
C PHE A 46 15.68 -5.37 -8.45
N PHE A 47 16.06 -5.45 -7.17
CA PHE A 47 15.80 -4.40 -6.21
C PHE A 47 16.87 -3.31 -6.28
N ILE A 48 16.44 -2.04 -6.38
CA ILE A 48 17.32 -0.88 -6.37
C ILE A 48 17.17 -0.13 -5.03
N PRO A 49 18.10 -0.31 -4.08
CA PRO A 49 18.07 0.44 -2.83
C PRO A 49 18.65 1.85 -3.04
N PHE A 50 17.89 2.85 -2.59
CA PHE A 50 18.37 4.24 -2.46
C PHE A 50 17.63 4.98 -1.34
N PRO A 51 18.25 6.00 -0.73
CA PRO A 51 17.64 6.71 0.38
C PRO A 51 16.41 7.52 -0.09
N PRO A 52 15.31 7.58 0.69
CA PRO A 52 14.08 8.28 0.30
C PRO A 52 14.23 9.78 -0.02
N ASP A 53 15.26 10.43 0.50
CA ASP A 53 15.57 11.84 0.28
C ASP A 53 16.57 12.07 -0.88
N ILE A 54 16.86 11.03 -1.67
CA ILE A 54 17.74 11.15 -2.83
C ILE A 54 17.25 12.24 -3.79
N SER A 55 18.14 13.14 -4.19
CA SER A 55 17.80 14.14 -5.20
C SER A 55 17.58 13.49 -6.57
N THR A 56 16.71 14.08 -7.39
CA THR A 56 16.46 13.61 -8.77
C THR A 56 17.76 13.49 -9.58
N ARG A 57 18.71 14.42 -9.38
CA ARG A 57 20.02 14.38 -10.04
C ARG A 57 20.86 13.17 -9.60
N SER A 58 20.89 12.88 -8.31
CA SER A 58 21.62 11.73 -7.76
C SER A 58 20.98 10.42 -8.19
N LEU A 59 19.65 10.34 -8.20
CA LEU A 59 18.92 9.16 -8.67
C LEU A 59 19.15 8.91 -10.18
N ALA A 60 19.20 9.98 -10.99
CA ALA A 60 19.52 9.86 -12.42
C ALA A 60 20.93 9.31 -12.64
N ARG A 61 21.89 9.75 -11.80
CA ARG A 61 23.25 9.23 -11.82
C ARG A 61 23.31 7.76 -11.39
N LEU A 62 22.59 7.38 -10.34
CA LEU A 62 22.48 5.98 -9.91
C LEU A 62 22.01 5.08 -11.06
N VAL A 63 20.90 5.43 -11.72
CA VAL A 63 20.38 4.65 -12.85
C VAL A 63 21.36 4.61 -14.01
N ARG A 64 22.04 5.72 -14.33
CA ARG A 64 23.09 5.76 -15.36
C ARG A 64 24.23 4.79 -15.04
N GLU A 65 24.65 4.71 -13.78
CA GLU A 65 25.69 3.78 -13.36
C GLU A 65 25.22 2.32 -13.41
N LEU A 66 23.97 2.02 -13.01
CA LEU A 66 23.39 0.68 -13.16
C LEU A 66 23.42 0.22 -14.63
N ARG A 67 23.10 1.12 -15.55
CA ARG A 67 23.13 0.88 -16.99
C ARG A 67 24.51 0.60 -17.55
N TRP A 68 25.54 1.19 -16.97
CA TRP A 68 26.92 1.06 -17.44
C TRP A 68 27.60 -0.17 -16.84
N ASN A 69 27.36 -0.42 -15.55
CA ASN A 69 28.09 -1.42 -14.78
C ASN A 69 27.43 -2.80 -14.82
N PHE A 70 26.14 -2.89 -15.14
CA PHE A 70 25.40 -4.16 -15.12
C PHE A 70 24.60 -4.37 -16.41
N PRO A 71 24.55 -5.60 -16.94
CA PRO A 71 23.82 -5.89 -18.18
C PRO A 71 22.29 -5.86 -17.99
N PHE A 72 21.81 -6.09 -16.76
CA PHE A 72 20.41 -6.37 -16.47
C PHE A 72 19.46 -5.21 -16.77
N TRP A 73 19.87 -3.96 -16.51
CA TRP A 73 19.02 -2.80 -16.84
C TRP A 73 18.74 -2.73 -18.33
N ASN A 74 19.78 -2.86 -19.17
CA ASN A 74 19.65 -2.66 -20.62
C ASN A 74 18.85 -3.79 -21.30
N ARG A 75 18.76 -4.97 -20.68
CA ARG A 75 17.95 -6.11 -21.16
C ARG A 75 16.45 -5.77 -21.26
N THR A 76 15.96 -4.94 -20.35
CA THR A 76 14.52 -4.67 -20.17
C THR A 76 14.20 -3.19 -20.06
N LEU A 77 15.20 -2.31 -20.17
CA LEU A 77 15.10 -0.88 -19.86
C LEU A 77 14.59 -0.62 -18.43
N GLY A 78 14.93 -1.49 -17.48
CA GLY A 78 14.50 -1.39 -16.10
C GLY A 78 13.11 -1.98 -15.80
N ALA A 79 12.49 -2.71 -16.72
CA ALA A 79 11.14 -3.25 -16.54
C ALA A 79 11.06 -4.43 -15.56
N ASP A 80 12.18 -5.12 -15.31
CA ASP A 80 12.34 -6.14 -14.28
C ASP A 80 12.98 -5.59 -12.99
N HIS A 81 12.99 -4.27 -12.82
CA HIS A 81 13.49 -3.60 -11.62
C HIS A 81 12.34 -3.11 -10.76
N PHE A 82 12.60 -2.98 -9.46
CA PHE A 82 11.68 -2.33 -8.55
C PHE A 82 12.43 -1.55 -7.46
N PHE A 83 11.73 -0.59 -6.84
CA PHE A 83 12.29 0.25 -5.79
C PHE A 83 11.23 0.71 -4.80
N VAL A 84 11.69 1.15 -3.63
CA VAL A 84 10.84 1.69 -2.56
C VAL A 84 11.02 3.20 -2.46
N HIS A 85 9.92 3.95 -2.55
CA HIS A 85 9.90 5.39 -2.29
C HIS A 85 8.59 5.81 -1.61
N PRO A 86 8.61 6.36 -0.38
CA PRO A 86 7.43 6.65 0.44
C PRO A 86 6.30 7.38 -0.30
N SER A 87 6.61 8.47 -1.00
CA SER A 87 5.64 9.30 -1.73
C SER A 87 5.63 9.08 -3.23
N GLY A 88 6.42 8.12 -3.72
CA GLY A 88 6.71 7.93 -5.14
C GLY A 88 7.61 9.01 -5.75
N ILE A 89 8.26 8.68 -6.87
CA ILE A 89 9.09 9.64 -7.61
C ILE A 89 8.25 10.39 -8.64
N ASP A 90 8.63 11.63 -8.91
CA ASP A 90 7.99 12.49 -9.90
C ASP A 90 8.46 12.19 -11.33
N PHE A 91 7.74 12.71 -12.33
CA PHE A 91 8.21 12.70 -13.72
C PHE A 91 9.37 13.68 -13.89
N SER A 92 10.30 13.32 -14.78
CA SER A 92 11.45 14.16 -15.13
C SER A 92 11.74 14.04 -16.61
N ALA A 93 12.30 15.10 -17.19
CA ALA A 93 12.84 15.09 -18.55
C ALA A 93 14.16 14.29 -18.65
N ASP A 94 14.81 13.97 -17.51
CA ASP A 94 15.97 13.08 -17.53
C ASP A 94 15.52 11.66 -17.91
N ARG A 95 16.08 11.15 -19.02
CA ARG A 95 15.78 9.84 -19.58
C ARG A 95 15.86 8.72 -18.53
N ASN A 96 16.84 8.75 -17.63
CA ASN A 96 17.04 7.69 -16.65
C ASN A 96 15.92 7.66 -15.60
N ILE A 97 15.48 8.83 -15.16
CA ILE A 97 14.36 8.95 -14.22
C ILE A 97 13.04 8.58 -14.92
N LEU A 98 12.89 9.00 -16.18
CA LEU A 98 11.71 8.66 -16.98
C LEU A 98 11.59 7.14 -17.18
N GLU A 99 12.68 6.45 -17.55
CA GLU A 99 12.73 4.99 -17.67
C GLU A 99 12.46 4.32 -16.31
N LEU A 100 13.13 4.73 -15.23
CA LEU A 100 12.88 4.23 -13.88
C LEU A 100 11.40 4.35 -13.50
N LYS A 101 10.79 5.52 -13.74
CA LYS A 101 9.39 5.78 -13.39
C LYS A 101 8.42 4.93 -14.20
N LYS A 102 8.63 4.84 -15.53
CA LYS A 102 7.70 4.18 -16.45
C LYS A 102 7.84 2.66 -16.46
N ASN A 103 9.04 2.15 -16.22
CA ASN A 103 9.35 0.73 -16.45
C ASN A 103 9.43 -0.05 -15.15
N SER A 104 10.13 0.47 -14.14
CA SER A 104 10.36 -0.24 -12.89
C SER A 104 9.16 -0.15 -11.96
N VAL A 105 8.85 -1.22 -11.22
CA VAL A 105 7.76 -1.22 -10.25
C VAL A 105 8.11 -0.34 -9.05
N GLN A 106 7.30 0.66 -8.75
CA GLN A 106 7.46 1.48 -7.56
C GLN A 106 6.61 0.91 -6.43
N ILE A 107 7.20 0.83 -5.23
CA ILE A 107 6.48 0.56 -3.99
C ILE A 107 6.40 1.87 -3.19
N SER A 108 5.19 2.32 -2.87
CA SER A 108 4.94 3.57 -2.12
C SER A 108 4.02 3.37 -0.93
N ILE A 109 4.03 4.27 0.04
CA ILE A 109 3.14 4.16 1.20
C ILE A 109 1.76 4.70 0.80
N PHE A 110 0.71 3.95 1.10
CA PHE A 110 -0.66 4.42 0.94
C PHE A 110 -1.01 5.48 2.01
N PRO A 111 -1.71 6.58 1.66
CA PRO A 111 -2.18 6.95 0.32
C PRO A 111 -1.07 7.60 -0.51
N THR A 112 -1.10 7.40 -1.83
CA THR A 112 -0.05 7.91 -2.71
C THR A 112 -0.25 9.38 -3.07
N VAL A 113 0.82 10.04 -3.54
CA VAL A 113 0.72 11.41 -4.06
C VAL A 113 0.17 11.37 -5.49
N SER A 114 -0.83 12.20 -5.77
CA SER A 114 -1.43 12.31 -7.11
C SER A 114 -0.36 12.58 -8.17
N GLY A 115 -0.44 11.89 -9.31
CA GLY A 115 0.55 11.97 -10.39
C GLY A 115 1.86 11.22 -10.16
N ARG A 116 2.12 10.71 -8.95
CA ARG A 116 3.34 9.96 -8.60
C ARG A 116 3.13 8.46 -8.45
N PHE A 117 2.00 7.93 -8.88
CA PHE A 117 1.69 6.51 -8.83
C PHE A 117 1.08 6.04 -10.16
N ILE A 118 1.51 4.89 -10.67
CA ILE A 118 1.04 4.29 -11.91
C ILE A 118 0.25 3.00 -11.57
N PRO A 119 -1.09 3.03 -11.50
CA PRO A 119 -1.91 1.94 -10.93
C PRO A 119 -1.77 0.56 -11.57
N HIS A 120 -1.51 0.53 -12.87
CA HIS A 120 -1.37 -0.73 -13.59
C HIS A 120 0.00 -1.39 -13.39
N LYS A 121 0.94 -0.74 -12.68
CA LYS A 121 2.32 -1.20 -12.51
C LYS A 121 2.79 -1.16 -11.04
N ASP A 122 2.57 -0.02 -10.40
CA ASP A 122 3.05 0.27 -9.05
C ASP A 122 2.18 -0.41 -7.99
N VAL A 123 2.76 -0.57 -6.81
CA VAL A 123 2.12 -1.21 -5.65
C VAL A 123 2.27 -0.34 -4.41
N THR A 124 1.41 -0.54 -3.42
CA THR A 124 1.44 0.27 -2.19
C THR A 124 1.62 -0.58 -0.94
N PHE A 125 2.33 -0.02 0.04
CA PHE A 125 2.35 -0.52 1.40
C PHE A 125 1.12 -0.05 2.17
N LEU A 126 0.75 -0.81 3.20
CA LEU A 126 -0.16 -0.34 4.24
C LEU A 126 0.59 0.39 5.35
N PRO A 127 0.03 1.51 5.84
CA PRO A 127 0.47 2.04 7.12
C PRO A 127 0.23 1.01 8.24
N HIS A 128 1.13 1.01 9.21
CA HIS A 128 1.35 -0.03 10.20
C HIS A 128 0.06 -0.54 10.88
N ALA A 129 -0.20 -1.85 10.78
CA ALA A 129 -1.20 -2.53 11.61
C ALA A 129 -0.64 -2.76 13.03
N PRO A 130 -1.44 -2.64 14.09
CA PRO A 130 -0.96 -2.90 15.45
C PRO A 130 -0.48 -4.36 15.61
N PRO A 131 0.45 -4.63 16.56
CA PRO A 131 1.06 -5.94 16.72
C PRO A 131 0.06 -7.06 17.09
N SER A 132 -1.07 -6.71 17.68
CA SER A 132 -2.06 -7.66 18.21
C SER A 132 -3.39 -7.53 17.48
N LEU A 133 -3.60 -8.37 16.46
CA LEU A 133 -4.91 -8.55 15.85
C LEU A 133 -5.71 -9.58 16.65
N PRO A 134 -7.03 -9.38 16.84
CA PRO A 134 -7.89 -10.36 17.47
C PRO A 134 -7.93 -11.65 16.63
N HIS A 135 -7.86 -12.80 17.29
CA HIS A 135 -7.88 -14.12 16.63
C HIS A 135 -9.27 -14.50 16.10
N ALA A 136 -10.33 -13.79 16.51
CA ALA A 136 -11.69 -14.05 16.07
C ALA A 136 -12.54 -12.76 16.05
N PRO A 137 -13.51 -12.65 15.12
CA PRO A 137 -14.53 -11.60 15.18
C PRO A 137 -15.35 -11.74 16.46
N ARG A 138 -15.47 -10.68 17.25
CA ARG A 138 -16.32 -10.70 18.45
C ARG A 138 -17.81 -10.59 18.07
N ASN A 139 -18.68 -11.41 18.65
CA ASN A 139 -20.14 -11.28 18.47
C ASN A 139 -20.70 -10.25 19.45
N GLY A 140 -20.46 -8.97 19.19
CA GLY A 140 -21.11 -7.86 19.91
C GLY A 140 -22.07 -7.11 18.98
N THR A 141 -23.18 -6.64 19.52
CA THR A 141 -24.04 -5.66 18.83
C THR A 141 -23.33 -4.31 18.85
N ALA A 142 -23.13 -3.71 17.67
CA ALA A 142 -22.60 -2.35 17.59
C ALA A 142 -23.60 -1.36 18.21
N GLU A 143 -23.08 -0.40 18.97
CA GLU A 143 -23.84 0.67 19.62
C GLU A 143 -24.00 1.88 18.69
N PHE A 144 -23.01 2.11 17.82
CA PHE A 144 -22.94 3.26 16.91
C PHE A 144 -22.96 2.82 15.44
N LEU A 145 -23.53 3.67 14.59
CA LEU A 145 -23.48 3.49 13.15
C LEU A 145 -22.04 3.72 12.64
N GLY A 146 -21.39 4.79 13.10
CA GLY A 146 -20.07 5.17 12.61
C GLY A 146 -19.15 5.78 13.65
N TYR A 147 -17.85 5.50 13.53
CA TYR A 147 -16.80 6.13 14.33
C TYR A 147 -15.78 6.84 13.45
N LEU A 148 -15.42 8.07 13.82
CA LEU A 148 -14.34 8.85 13.20
C LEU A 148 -13.33 9.28 14.27
N LYS A 149 -12.07 8.87 14.09
CA LYS A 149 -10.94 9.48 14.81
C LYS A 149 -10.51 10.74 14.05
N TRP A 150 -10.90 11.91 14.54
CA TRP A 150 -10.67 13.16 13.83
C TRP A 150 -9.22 13.64 13.97
N ASP A 151 -8.47 13.65 12.88
CA ASP A 151 -7.05 14.05 12.82
C ASP A 151 -6.85 15.53 12.44
N GLY A 152 -7.93 16.31 12.39
CA GLY A 152 -7.91 17.71 11.97
C GLY A 152 -7.88 17.92 10.44
N LYS A 153 -7.77 16.85 9.64
CA LYS A 153 -7.82 16.93 8.17
C LYS A 153 -9.24 16.85 7.63
N THR A 154 -10.17 16.26 8.39
CA THR A 154 -11.58 16.25 8.02
C THR A 154 -12.19 17.63 8.15
N GLU A 155 -12.95 18.03 7.12
CA GLU A 155 -13.68 19.29 7.07
C GLU A 155 -14.50 19.48 8.34
N LYS A 156 -14.37 20.67 8.95
CA LYS A 156 -14.99 20.98 10.24
C LYS A 156 -16.51 20.87 10.17
N GLU A 157 -17.11 21.32 9.07
CA GLU A 157 -18.56 21.26 8.85
C GLU A 157 -19.07 19.81 8.90
N LEU A 158 -18.43 18.90 8.17
CA LEU A 158 -18.75 17.46 8.22
C LEU A 158 -18.61 16.89 9.64
N VAL A 159 -17.55 17.27 10.35
CA VAL A 159 -17.30 16.81 11.72
C VAL A 159 -18.36 17.33 12.69
N GLU A 160 -18.77 18.59 12.57
CA GLU A 160 -19.80 19.21 13.39
C GLU A 160 -21.17 18.57 13.13
N ASP A 161 -21.53 18.37 11.87
CA ASP A 161 -22.76 17.68 11.48
C ASP A 161 -22.81 16.25 12.04
N LEU A 162 -21.71 15.49 11.94
CA LEU A 162 -21.66 14.13 12.47
C LEU A 162 -21.66 14.09 14.00
N LYS A 163 -21.06 15.09 14.67
CA LYS A 163 -21.12 15.20 16.14
C LYS A 163 -22.54 15.48 16.65
N SER A 164 -23.32 16.24 15.89
CA SER A 164 -24.73 16.50 16.19
C SER A 164 -25.62 15.28 15.92
N ASP A 165 -25.11 14.27 15.21
CA ASP A 165 -25.82 13.03 14.93
C ASP A 165 -25.54 11.96 16.01
N GLY A 166 -26.58 11.58 16.77
CA GLY A 166 -26.45 10.64 17.88
C GLY A 166 -26.03 9.20 17.51
N GLU A 167 -25.96 8.86 16.21
CA GLU A 167 -25.49 7.55 15.75
C GLU A 167 -23.98 7.52 15.43
N PHE A 168 -23.30 8.66 15.48
CA PHE A 168 -21.86 8.75 15.21
C PHE A 168 -21.06 9.17 16.45
N VAL A 169 -19.87 8.60 16.59
CA VAL A 169 -18.90 9.01 17.61
C VAL A 169 -17.70 9.64 16.92
N ILE A 170 -17.40 10.90 17.27
CA ILE A 170 -16.30 11.66 16.68
C ILE A 170 -15.37 12.16 17.78
N GLU A 171 -14.15 11.64 17.82
CA GLU A 171 -13.18 11.96 18.87
C GLU A 171 -11.80 12.25 18.25
N SER A 172 -11.13 13.32 18.65
CA SER A 172 -9.77 13.63 18.17
C SER A 172 -8.68 12.91 18.97
N GLN A 173 -8.88 12.78 20.28
CA GLN A 173 -8.00 12.07 21.21
C GLN A 173 -8.84 11.12 22.07
N PRO A 174 -9.30 10.01 21.50
CA PRO A 174 -10.16 9.06 22.21
C PRO A 174 -9.41 8.44 23.41
N SER A 175 -10.02 8.46 24.60
CA SER A 175 -9.51 7.76 25.78
C SER A 175 -9.58 6.24 25.62
N ASP A 176 -10.56 5.74 24.86
CA ASP A 176 -10.73 4.33 24.51
C ASP A 176 -10.98 4.15 23.00
N HIS A 177 -9.95 4.40 22.18
CA HIS A 177 -10.02 4.21 20.72
C HIS A 177 -10.54 2.83 20.34
N LEU A 178 -9.97 1.80 20.96
CA LEU A 178 -10.27 0.42 20.65
C LEU A 178 -11.72 0.05 21.02
N GLY A 179 -12.23 0.57 22.13
CA GLY A 179 -13.63 0.47 22.49
C GLY A 179 -14.54 1.06 21.42
N ARG A 180 -14.25 2.27 20.93
CA ARG A 180 -15.04 2.92 19.86
C ARG A 180 -15.04 2.12 18.56
N VAL A 181 -13.89 1.59 18.16
CA VAL A 181 -13.77 0.72 16.99
C VAL A 181 -14.63 -0.53 17.16
N LYS A 182 -14.60 -1.14 18.34
CA LYS A 182 -15.37 -2.37 18.63
C LYS A 182 -16.88 -2.14 18.76
N SER A 183 -17.31 -0.94 19.15
CA SER A 183 -18.72 -0.61 19.34
C SER A 183 -19.37 0.07 18.13
N SER A 184 -18.67 0.22 17.01
CA SER A 184 -19.19 0.87 15.80
C SER A 184 -19.32 -0.10 14.64
N LYS A 185 -20.40 0.03 13.83
CA LYS A 185 -20.55 -0.78 12.60
C LYS A 185 -19.49 -0.39 11.57
N PHE A 186 -19.35 0.92 11.32
CA PHE A 186 -18.46 1.47 10.33
C PHE A 186 -17.40 2.39 10.94
N CYS A 187 -16.20 2.38 10.35
CA CYS A 187 -15.11 3.28 10.72
C CYS A 187 -14.87 4.22 9.56
N VAL A 188 -15.03 5.52 9.81
CA VAL A 188 -14.95 6.56 8.79
C VAL A 188 -13.50 6.99 8.61
N PHE A 189 -13.04 6.96 7.36
CA PHE A 189 -11.71 7.36 6.96
C PHE A 189 -11.78 8.44 5.91
N LEU A 190 -10.85 9.38 5.94
CA LEU A 190 -10.57 10.19 4.76
C LEU A 190 -9.47 9.52 3.96
N TYR A 191 -9.65 9.44 2.66
CA TYR A 191 -8.66 8.78 1.83
C TYR A 191 -7.25 9.40 1.98
N ASN A 192 -7.13 10.73 2.16
CA ASN A 192 -5.86 11.43 2.43
C ASN A 192 -5.55 11.67 3.93
N GLY A 193 -6.32 11.09 4.86
CA GLY A 193 -6.22 11.35 6.30
C GLY A 193 -6.77 10.22 7.19
N GLY A 194 -6.04 9.87 8.25
CA GLY A 194 -6.51 8.84 9.19
C GLY A 194 -6.48 7.38 8.70
N VAL A 195 -5.99 7.06 7.49
CA VAL A 195 -5.93 5.65 7.02
C VAL A 195 -4.88 4.78 7.74
N SER A 196 -4.12 5.34 8.69
CA SER A 196 -3.06 4.61 9.40
C SER A 196 -3.56 3.47 10.28
N TRP A 197 -4.76 3.60 10.84
CA TRP A 197 -5.39 2.59 11.69
C TRP A 197 -6.46 1.77 10.94
N LEU A 198 -6.50 1.87 9.60
CA LEU A 198 -7.42 1.10 8.77
C LEU A 198 -7.28 -0.42 8.99
N PRO A 199 -6.07 -1.00 9.07
CA PRO A 199 -5.93 -2.42 9.40
C PRO A 199 -6.48 -2.79 10.78
N GLU A 200 -6.34 -1.91 11.78
CA GLU A 200 -6.88 -2.13 13.14
C GLU A 200 -8.40 -2.19 13.12
N ALA A 201 -9.04 -1.23 12.44
CA ALA A 201 -10.49 -1.20 12.27
C ALA A 201 -11.01 -2.49 11.62
N MET A 202 -10.38 -2.89 10.52
CA MET A 202 -10.75 -4.11 9.79
C MET A 202 -10.59 -5.36 10.65
N ALA A 203 -9.51 -5.46 11.42
CA ALA A 203 -9.24 -6.58 12.30
C ALA A 203 -10.29 -6.72 13.41
N HIS A 204 -10.80 -5.60 13.91
CA HIS A 204 -11.88 -5.58 14.89
C HIS A 204 -13.29 -5.68 14.27
N GLY A 205 -13.38 -5.77 12.94
CA GLY A 205 -14.64 -5.93 12.20
C GLY A 205 -15.43 -4.64 12.04
N CYS A 206 -14.79 -3.49 12.22
CA CYS A 206 -15.36 -2.19 11.88
C CYS A 206 -15.16 -1.95 10.38
N VAL A 207 -16.24 -1.96 9.60
CA VAL A 207 -16.18 -1.90 8.13
C VAL A 207 -15.74 -0.49 7.70
N PRO A 208 -14.67 -0.34 6.89
CA PRO A 208 -14.23 0.99 6.45
C PRO A 208 -15.26 1.70 5.58
N ALA A 209 -15.62 2.91 5.97
CA ALA A 209 -16.33 3.90 5.16
C ALA A 209 -15.34 4.97 4.73
N VAL A 210 -14.89 4.92 3.48
CA VAL A 210 -13.80 5.78 2.98
C VAL A 210 -14.39 6.93 2.18
N ILE A 211 -14.22 8.14 2.69
CA ILE A 211 -14.55 9.37 1.96
C ILE A 211 -13.40 9.67 1.00
N VAL A 212 -13.73 9.73 -0.28
CA VAL A 212 -12.76 9.86 -1.37
C VAL A 212 -12.93 11.19 -2.08
N ASP A 213 -11.84 11.83 -2.45
CA ASP A 213 -11.80 13.07 -3.23
C ASP A 213 -11.35 12.83 -4.68
N ARG A 214 -10.98 11.58 -5.01
CA ARG A 214 -10.48 11.17 -6.32
C ARG A 214 -10.77 9.70 -6.61
N PRO A 215 -10.69 9.26 -7.88
CA PRO A 215 -10.76 7.85 -8.22
C PRO A 215 -9.69 7.05 -7.47
N ILE A 216 -10.11 6.03 -6.74
CA ILE A 216 -9.20 5.17 -5.98
C ILE A 216 -8.49 4.22 -6.94
N GLN A 217 -7.17 4.25 -6.94
CA GLN A 217 -6.36 3.42 -7.85
C GLN A 217 -5.15 2.77 -7.17
N ASP A 218 -4.93 3.05 -5.89
CA ASP A 218 -3.71 2.76 -5.15
C ASP A 218 -4.01 2.15 -3.77
N LEU A 219 -5.24 1.67 -3.56
CA LEU A 219 -5.58 0.94 -2.34
C LEU A 219 -4.56 -0.19 -2.15
N PRO A 220 -4.19 -0.49 -0.91
CA PRO A 220 -3.14 -1.46 -0.70
C PRO A 220 -3.52 -2.86 -1.09
N LEU A 221 -2.54 -3.59 -1.64
CA LEU A 221 -2.70 -5.00 -2.00
C LEU A 221 -3.91 -5.26 -2.93
N MET A 222 -4.25 -4.30 -3.81
CA MET A 222 -5.40 -4.37 -4.73
C MET A 222 -5.41 -5.57 -5.69
N ASP A 223 -4.26 -6.22 -5.92
CA ASP A 223 -4.21 -7.45 -6.73
C ASP A 223 -4.72 -8.68 -5.96
N VAL A 224 -4.86 -8.56 -4.64
CA VAL A 224 -5.17 -9.67 -3.72
C VAL A 224 -6.47 -9.40 -2.97
N LEU A 225 -6.66 -8.15 -2.51
CA LEU A 225 -7.81 -7.75 -1.72
C LEU A 225 -8.93 -7.18 -2.60
N ARG A 226 -10.13 -7.71 -2.41
CA ARG A 226 -11.35 -7.25 -3.07
C ARG A 226 -11.99 -6.10 -2.29
N TRP A 227 -11.40 -4.92 -2.36
CA TRP A 227 -11.83 -3.77 -1.55
C TRP A 227 -13.32 -3.42 -1.70
N GLY A 228 -13.89 -3.57 -2.90
CA GLY A 228 -15.33 -3.33 -3.13
C GLY A 228 -16.28 -4.28 -2.39
N GLU A 229 -15.77 -5.40 -1.85
CA GLU A 229 -16.53 -6.34 -1.03
C GLU A 229 -16.38 -6.10 0.48
N MET A 230 -15.53 -5.14 0.87
CA MET A 230 -15.16 -4.90 2.27
C MET A 230 -15.19 -3.42 2.67
N THR A 231 -15.56 -2.50 1.78
CA THR A 231 -15.65 -1.07 2.11
C THR A 231 -16.89 -0.41 1.54
N VAL A 232 -17.27 0.71 2.14
CA VAL A 232 -18.25 1.65 1.60
C VAL A 232 -17.49 2.88 1.12
N LEU A 233 -17.57 3.18 -0.18
CA LEU A 233 -16.95 4.37 -0.76
C LEU A 233 -17.94 5.52 -0.77
N VAL A 234 -17.49 6.68 -0.27
CA VAL A 234 -18.34 7.85 -0.07
C VAL A 234 -17.76 9.01 -0.87
N GLY A 235 -18.55 9.55 -1.80
CA GLY A 235 -18.13 10.70 -2.59
C GLY A 235 -17.92 11.96 -1.75
N PRO A 236 -17.08 12.90 -2.20
CA PRO A 236 -16.68 14.05 -1.39
C PRO A 236 -17.84 15.01 -1.13
N THR A 237 -18.83 15.06 -2.02
CA THR A 237 -20.01 15.92 -1.93
C THR A 237 -21.18 15.30 -1.16
N ALA A 238 -21.01 14.10 -0.60
CA ALA A 238 -22.09 13.40 0.09
C ALA A 238 -22.49 14.08 1.42
N GLY A 239 -21.53 14.73 2.09
CA GLY A 239 -21.73 15.30 3.42
C GLY A 239 -22.15 14.27 4.49
N ALA A 240 -22.53 14.74 5.68
CA ALA A 240 -22.94 13.86 6.77
C ALA A 240 -24.22 13.07 6.43
N SER A 241 -25.20 13.73 5.81
CA SER A 241 -26.48 13.11 5.45
C SER A 241 -26.32 12.02 4.37
N GLY A 242 -25.48 12.26 3.36
CA GLY A 242 -25.18 11.28 2.33
C GLY A 242 -24.37 10.10 2.87
N LEU A 243 -23.37 10.35 3.73
CA LEU A 243 -22.65 9.30 4.46
C LEU A 243 -23.63 8.42 5.24
N LYS A 244 -24.47 9.02 6.10
CA LYS A 244 -25.46 8.29 6.90
C LYS A 244 -26.41 7.46 6.03
N ARG A 245 -26.91 8.04 4.94
CA ARG A 245 -27.79 7.34 3.99
C ARG A 245 -27.12 6.12 3.37
N LEU A 246 -25.84 6.24 2.95
CA LEU A 246 -25.08 5.13 2.39
C LEU A 246 -24.87 4.02 3.43
N LEU A 247 -24.46 4.37 4.65
CA LEU A 247 -24.20 3.38 5.70
C LEU A 247 -25.47 2.66 6.16
N ARG A 248 -26.60 3.36 6.27
CA ARG A 248 -27.91 2.74 6.56
C ARG A 248 -28.47 1.92 5.41
N GLY A 249 -28.04 2.21 4.17
CA GLY A 249 -28.42 1.43 2.99
C GLY A 249 -27.78 0.04 2.95
N VAL A 250 -26.73 -0.20 3.73
CA VAL A 250 -26.10 -1.53 3.83
C VAL A 250 -26.98 -2.43 4.68
N THR A 251 -27.47 -3.53 4.09
CA THR A 251 -28.27 -4.52 4.81
C THR A 251 -27.45 -5.23 5.88
N GLU A 252 -28.10 -5.82 6.89
CA GLU A 252 -27.38 -6.59 7.92
C GLU A 252 -26.64 -7.81 7.33
N GLU A 253 -27.19 -8.41 6.27
CA GLU A 253 -26.54 -9.50 5.56
C GLU A 253 -25.25 -9.03 4.87
N ASP A 254 -25.33 -7.94 4.10
CA ASP A 254 -24.19 -7.35 3.41
C ASP A 254 -23.12 -6.89 4.40
N TYR A 255 -23.53 -6.22 5.47
CA TYR A 255 -22.66 -5.81 6.56
C TYR A 255 -21.95 -7.02 7.18
N GLY A 256 -22.68 -8.11 7.45
CA GLY A 256 -22.12 -9.36 7.96
C GLY A 256 -21.06 -9.96 7.03
N ARG A 257 -21.29 -9.91 5.70
CA ARG A 257 -20.30 -10.36 4.70
C ARG A 257 -19.08 -9.44 4.68
N MET A 258 -19.28 -8.12 4.57
CA MET A 258 -18.20 -7.12 4.58
C MET A 258 -17.31 -7.24 5.82
N ARG A 259 -17.93 -7.39 6.99
CA ARG A 259 -17.25 -7.56 8.28
C ARG A 259 -16.36 -8.80 8.31
N ARG A 260 -16.86 -9.96 7.87
CA ARG A 260 -16.05 -11.19 7.79
C ARG A 260 -14.88 -11.03 6.83
N SER A 261 -15.13 -10.41 5.67
CA SER A 261 -14.08 -10.11 4.68
C SER A 261 -13.02 -9.18 5.25
N CYS A 262 -13.40 -8.13 5.99
CA CYS A 262 -12.46 -7.22 6.67
C CYS A 262 -11.54 -7.97 7.65
N VAL A 263 -12.12 -8.78 8.54
CA VAL A 263 -11.34 -9.50 9.56
C VAL A 263 -10.39 -10.49 8.90
N SER A 264 -10.85 -11.22 7.87
CA SER A 264 -10.00 -12.13 7.11
C SER A 264 -8.87 -11.40 6.39
N ALA A 265 -9.17 -10.25 5.77
CA ALA A 265 -8.19 -9.45 5.03
C ALA A 265 -7.14 -8.80 5.94
N ALA A 266 -7.49 -8.45 7.18
CA ALA A 266 -6.61 -7.75 8.11
C ALA A 266 -5.29 -8.49 8.38
N HIS A 267 -5.30 -9.83 8.36
CA HIS A 267 -4.08 -10.64 8.49
C HIS A 267 -3.04 -10.31 7.41
N HIS A 268 -3.50 -10.09 6.17
CA HIS A 268 -2.66 -9.73 5.03
C HIS A 268 -2.07 -8.31 5.12
N LEU A 269 -2.56 -7.49 6.05
CA LEU A 269 -2.14 -6.10 6.24
C LEU A 269 -1.10 -5.94 7.36
N ARG A 270 -0.76 -7.03 8.04
CA ARG A 270 0.12 -7.04 9.21
C ARG A 270 1.60 -7.12 8.82
N TRP A 271 2.40 -6.26 9.41
CA TRP A 271 3.86 -6.37 9.40
C TRP A 271 4.31 -7.07 10.68
N ASN A 272 4.88 -8.27 10.54
CA ASN A 272 5.48 -9.00 11.65
C ASN A 272 6.96 -8.64 11.79
N ALA A 273 7.53 -8.83 12.99
CA ALA A 273 8.97 -8.68 13.20
C ALA A 273 9.77 -9.69 12.37
N GLU A 274 9.27 -10.92 12.31
CA GLU A 274 9.72 -11.97 11.40
C GLU A 274 8.58 -12.30 10.43
N ALA A 275 8.88 -12.33 9.13
CA ALA A 275 7.86 -12.52 8.10
C ALA A 275 7.13 -13.87 8.27
N GLN A 276 5.80 -13.83 8.33
CA GLN A 276 4.93 -14.99 8.50
C GLN A 276 4.15 -15.28 7.21
N PRO A 277 3.77 -16.55 6.93
CA PRO A 277 2.97 -16.88 5.76
C PRO A 277 1.74 -15.98 5.61
N TYR A 278 1.53 -15.42 4.42
CA TYR A 278 0.39 -14.53 4.09
C TYR A 278 0.33 -13.20 4.84
N ASP A 279 1.40 -12.76 5.50
CA ASP A 279 1.49 -11.42 6.05
C ASP A 279 1.76 -10.35 4.98
N ALA A 280 1.84 -9.08 5.38
CA ALA A 280 2.03 -7.97 4.45
C ALA A 280 3.29 -8.10 3.59
N PHE A 281 4.37 -8.69 4.13
CA PHE A 281 5.59 -8.94 3.37
C PHE A 281 5.34 -9.97 2.26
N HIS A 282 4.78 -11.13 2.59
CA HIS A 282 4.52 -12.18 1.61
C HIS A 282 3.51 -11.77 0.54
N VAL A 283 2.47 -11.03 0.93
CA VAL A 283 1.46 -10.55 -0.01
C VAL A 283 2.06 -9.48 -0.93
N LEU A 284 2.95 -8.63 -0.44
CA LEU A 284 3.68 -7.68 -1.28
C LEU A 284 4.66 -8.38 -2.24
N ILE A 285 5.38 -9.41 -1.79
CA ILE A 285 6.22 -10.25 -2.67
C ILE A 285 5.36 -10.90 -3.75
N TYR A 286 4.16 -11.38 -3.41
CA TYR A 286 3.22 -11.93 -4.38
C TYR A 286 2.74 -10.88 -5.38
N GLN A 287 2.47 -9.64 -4.97
CA GLN A 287 2.15 -8.56 -5.91
C GLN A 287 3.31 -8.26 -6.85
N LEU A 288 4.55 -8.17 -6.33
CA LEU A 288 5.73 -7.98 -7.18
C LEU A 288 5.87 -9.13 -8.19
N TRP A 289 5.64 -10.37 -7.76
CA TRP A 289 5.60 -11.52 -8.65
C TRP A 289 4.54 -11.32 -9.74
N LEU A 290 3.30 -10.93 -9.42
CA LEU A 290 2.26 -10.65 -10.41
C LEU A 290 2.65 -9.53 -11.38
N ARG A 291 3.30 -8.47 -10.89
CA ARG A 291 3.65 -7.28 -11.66
C ARG A 291 4.93 -7.44 -12.50
N ARG A 292 5.72 -8.49 -12.30
CA ARG A 292 7.04 -8.71 -12.96
C ARG A 292 7.04 -8.72 -14.49
N HIS A 293 5.88 -8.84 -15.11
CA HIS A 293 5.72 -8.85 -16.57
C HIS A 293 4.74 -7.79 -17.08
N THR A 294 4.40 -6.79 -16.25
CA THR A 294 3.49 -5.70 -16.60
C THR A 294 4.03 -4.87 -17.75
N VAL A 295 5.31 -4.48 -17.66
CA VAL A 295 6.00 -3.75 -18.71
C VAL A 295 6.88 -4.73 -19.47
N ARG A 296 6.72 -4.81 -20.79
CA ARG A 296 7.51 -5.68 -21.65
C ARG A 296 8.13 -4.86 -22.77
N TYR A 297 9.42 -5.04 -22.94
CA TYR A 297 10.14 -4.58 -24.12
C TYR A 297 10.57 -5.80 -24.91
N ALA A 298 10.52 -5.70 -26.24
CA ALA A 298 11.20 -6.68 -27.09
C ALA A 298 12.68 -6.68 -26.71
N ARG A 299 13.24 -7.87 -26.42
CA ARG A 299 14.67 -8.00 -26.20
C ARG A 299 15.37 -7.47 -27.45
N ARG A 300 16.22 -6.46 -27.30
CA ARG A 300 17.13 -6.08 -28.37
C ARG A 300 18.19 -7.17 -28.43
N GLU A 301 18.17 -7.96 -29.50
CA GLU A 301 19.33 -8.77 -29.84
C GLU A 301 20.51 -7.80 -30.03
N PRO A 302 21.70 -8.12 -29.49
CA PRO A 302 22.87 -7.32 -29.81
C PRO A 302 23.03 -7.29 -31.34
N PRO A 303 23.42 -6.16 -31.95
CA PRO A 303 23.70 -6.14 -33.37
C PRO A 303 24.73 -7.23 -33.66
N ASN A 304 24.41 -8.13 -34.60
CA ASN A 304 25.36 -9.12 -35.11
C ASN A 304 26.61 -8.35 -35.56
N LEU A 305 27.70 -8.46 -34.80
CA LEU A 305 29.02 -8.04 -35.21
C LEU A 305 29.58 -9.09 -36.16
N GLU A 306 28.92 -9.26 -37.30
CA GLU A 306 29.43 -9.99 -38.46
C GLU A 306 29.09 -9.21 -39.73
N SER A 307 30.00 -8.31 -40.11
CA SER A 307 30.38 -8.00 -41.49
C SER A 307 31.59 -7.08 -41.50
#